data_AF-A0A2S9FVF5-F1
#
_entry.id   AF-A0A2S9FVF5-F1
#
_cell.length_a   1.000
_cell.length_b   1.000
_cell.length_c   1.000
_cell.angle_alpha   90.00
_cell.angle_beta   90.00
_cell.angle_gamma   90.00
#
_symmetry.space_group_name_H-M   'P 1'
#
loop_
_entity.id
_entity.type
_entity.pdbx_description
1 polymer ?
#
loop_
_entity_poly.entity_id
_entity_poly.type
_entity_poly.pdbx_seq_one_letter_code
_entity_poly.pdbx_strand_id
1 'polypeptide(L)' 'MSVTADAIASVRSEGARRILDYGDRALLLEFDSSAQVLAWTDAVREADLLGVVDIVPAARTILVK' A
#
# COMPACT_ATOMS: atom_id res chain seq x y z
N MET A 1 -18.69 12.53 -21.50
CA MET A 1 -17.77 11.38 -21.37
C MET A 1 -16.44 11.90 -20.87
N SER A 2 -16.16 11.74 -19.58
CA SER A 2 -14.93 12.23 -18.92
C SER A 2 -14.10 11.03 -18.46
N VAL A 3 -13.61 10.25 -19.43
CA VAL A 3 -12.79 9.05 -19.16
C VAL A 3 -11.34 9.42 -18.87
N THR A 4 -10.90 10.61 -19.29
CA THR A 4 -9.51 11.08 -19.13
C THR A 4 -9.21 11.75 -17.78
N ALA A 5 -10.21 12.23 -17.04
CA ALA A 5 -10.01 12.84 -15.73
C ALA A 5 -9.81 11.81 -14.60
N ASP A 6 -10.45 10.65 -14.70
CA ASP A 6 -10.29 9.54 -13.75
C ASP A 6 -8.87 8.97 -13.78
N ALA A 7 -8.27 8.86 -14.97
CA ALA A 7 -6.92 8.33 -15.14
C ALA A 7 -5.84 9.21 -14.48
N ILE A 8 -5.98 10.54 -14.49
CA ILE A 8 -5.01 11.46 -13.87
C ILE A 8 -5.22 11.64 -12.35
N ALA A 9 -6.42 11.35 -11.84
CA ALA A 9 -6.67 11.27 -10.40
C ALA A 9 -6.08 9.97 -9.81
N SER A 10 -6.15 8.87 -10.57
CA SER A 10 -5.48 7.59 -10.23
C SER A 10 -3.97 7.75 -10.04
N VAL A 11 -3.30 8.56 -10.87
CA VAL A 11 -1.86 8.85 -10.74
C VAL A 11 -1.54 9.61 -9.43
N ARG A 12 -2.53 10.22 -8.77
CA ARG A 12 -2.37 10.92 -7.49
C ARG A 12 -2.79 10.07 -6.30
N SER A 13 -3.42 8.91 -6.52
CA SER A 13 -3.76 7.91 -5.48
C SER A 13 -2.84 6.69 -5.53
N GLU A 14 -1.60 6.85 -6.00
CA GLU A 14 -0.67 5.72 -6.17
C GLU A 14 -0.03 5.26 -4.87
N GLY A 15 -0.29 5.91 -3.73
CA GLY A 15 0.22 5.55 -2.41
C GLY A 15 -0.83 4.94 -1.49
N ALA A 16 -0.39 4.46 -0.33
CA ALA A 16 -1.30 4.09 0.75
C ALA A 16 -2.19 5.29 1.13
N ARG A 17 -3.49 5.04 1.28
CA ARG A 17 -4.49 6.02 1.71
C ARG A 17 -4.14 6.61 3.08
N ARG A 18 -3.66 5.73 3.98
CA ARG A 18 -3.20 6.08 5.32
C ARG A 18 -2.04 5.17 5.69
N ILE A 19 -1.10 5.71 6.44
CA ILE A 19 -0.02 4.96 7.09
C ILE A 19 -0.18 5.18 8.59
N LEU A 20 -0.32 4.09 9.32
CA LEU A 20 -0.54 4.09 10.76
C LEU A 20 0.60 3.34 11.44
N ASP A 21 1.04 3.85 12.59
CA ASP A 21 1.91 3.08 13.47
C ASP A 21 1.11 1.91 14.06
N TYR A 22 1.64 0.69 13.92
CA TYR A 22 1.07 -0.52 14.48
C TYR A 22 1.99 -1.06 15.57
N GLY A 23 1.83 -0.51 16.78
CA GLY A 23 2.77 -0.75 17.87
C GLY A 23 4.05 0.08 17.72
N ASP A 24 5.17 -0.43 18.22
CA ASP A 24 6.46 0.27 18.25
C ASP A 24 7.38 -0.04 17.05
N ARG A 25 7.08 -1.11 16.30
CA ARG A 25 7.97 -1.66 15.26
C ARG A 25 7.28 -2.09 13.97
N ALA A 26 6.03 -1.69 13.76
CA ALA A 26 5.33 -2.03 12.52
C ALA A 26 4.52 -0.85 12.00
N LEU A 27 4.29 -0.87 10.69
CA LEU A 27 3.46 0.09 9.97
C LEU A 27 2.28 -0.64 9.35
N LEU A 28 1.10 -0.05 9.45
CA LEU A 28 -0.11 -0.50 8.78
C LEU A 28 -0.48 0.49 7.67
N LEU A 29 -0.41 0.02 6.43
CA LEU A 29 -0.76 0.78 5.24
C LEU A 29 -2.20 0.43 4.86
N GLU A 30 -3.08 1.42 4.74
CA GLU A 30 -4.46 1.25 4.27
C GLU A 30 -4.58 1.61 2.80
N PHE A 31 -5.39 0.87 2.05
CA PHE A 31 -5.63 1.07 0.61
C PHE A 31 -7.13 1.10 0.31
N ASP A 32 -7.49 1.74 -0.80
CA ASP A 32 -8.89 1.85 -1.22
C ASP A 32 -9.40 0.56 -1.89
N SER A 33 -8.50 -0.25 -2.44
CA SER A 33 -8.82 -1.49 -3.14
C SER A 33 -7.84 -2.63 -2.83
N SER A 34 -8.31 -3.87 -2.98
CA SER A 34 -7.46 -5.07 -2.87
C SER A 34 -6.44 -5.18 -4.01
N ALA A 35 -6.74 -4.61 -5.19
CA ALA A 35 -5.79 -4.57 -6.30
C ALA A 35 -4.55 -3.74 -5.94
N GLN A 36 -4.74 -2.59 -5.28
CA GLN A 36 -3.64 -1.78 -4.76
C GLN A 36 -2.83 -2.53 -3.69
N VAL A 37 -3.49 -3.28 -2.81
CA VAL A 37 -2.79 -4.11 -1.80
C VAL A 37 -1.84 -5.09 -2.47
N LEU A 38 -2.29 -5.80 -3.51
CA LEU A 38 -1.44 -6.76 -4.22
C LEU A 38 -0.26 -6.07 -4.90
N ALA A 39 -0.51 -5.01 -5.66
CA ALA A 39 0.55 -4.26 -6.36
C ALA A 39 1.59 -3.68 -5.38
N TRP A 40 1.15 -3.13 -4.25
CA TRP A 40 2.05 -2.60 -3.22
C TRP A 40 2.78 -3.69 -2.45
N THR A 41 2.18 -4.87 -2.27
CA THR A 41 2.85 -5.99 -1.61
C THR A 41 4.06 -6.44 -2.42
N ASP A 42 3.91 -6.55 -3.74
CA ASP A 42 5.03 -6.90 -4.62
C ASP A 42 6.09 -5.80 -4.62
N ALA A 43 5.69 -4.53 -4.75
CA ALA A 43 6.63 -3.40 -4.72
C ALA A 43 7.44 -3.32 -3.41
N VAL A 44 6.81 -3.54 -2.26
CA VAL A 44 7.50 -3.52 -0.95
C VAL A 44 8.43 -4.73 -0.80
N ARG A 45 8.05 -5.90 -1.34
CA ARG A 45 8.93 -7.09 -1.37
C ARG A 45 10.15 -6.86 -2.26
N GLU A 46 9.98 -6.26 -3.43
CA GLU A 46 11.07 -5.96 -4.35
C GLU A 46 12.00 -4.85 -3.84
N ALA A 47 11.48 -3.94 -3.02
CA ALA A 47 12.26 -2.86 -2.43
C ALA A 47 13.29 -3.34 -1.39
N ASP A 48 13.19 -4.58 -0.91
CA ASP A 48 14.11 -5.22 0.05
C ASP A 48 14.51 -4.28 1.20
N LEU A 49 13.49 -3.68 1.82
CA LEU A 49 13.66 -2.63 2.81
C LEU A 49 14.40 -3.16 4.04
N LEU A 50 15.52 -2.52 4.38
CA LEU A 50 16.31 -2.85 5.57
C LEU A 50 15.47 -2.73 6.85
N GLY A 51 15.38 -3.82 7.60
CA GLY A 51 14.66 -3.87 8.87
C GLY A 51 13.22 -4.37 8.78
N VAL A 52 12.70 -4.61 7.56
CA VAL A 52 11.43 -5.33 7.38
C VAL A 52 11.68 -6.82 7.63
N VAL A 53 10.98 -7.35 8.63
CA VAL A 53 10.97 -8.75 9.03
C VAL A 53 9.86 -9.52 8.32
N ASP A 54 8.70 -8.90 8.09
CA ASP A 54 7.55 -9.55 7.47
C ASP A 54 6.60 -8.56 6.76
N ILE A 55 5.95 -9.04 5.70
CA ILE A 55 4.98 -8.29 4.90
C ILE A 55 3.71 -9.13 4.78
N VAL A 56 2.64 -8.70 5.48
CA VAL A 56 1.37 -9.41 5.57
C VAL A 56 0.27 -8.64 4.84
N PRO A 57 -0.14 -9.06 3.64
CA PRO A 57 -1.29 -8.49 2.95
C PRO A 57 -2.62 -8.96 3.59
N ALA A 58 -3.57 -8.05 3.68
CA ALA A 58 -4.94 -8.31 4.10
C ALA A 58 -5.95 -7.78 3.04
N ALA A 59 -7.23 -7.67 3.39
CA ALA A 59 -8.27 -7.31 2.41
C ALA A 59 -8.09 -5.89 1.83
N ARG A 60 -7.66 -4.93 2.65
CA ARG A 60 -7.45 -3.52 2.26
C ARG A 60 -6.24 -2.89 2.95
N THR A 61 -5.37 -3.71 3.52
CA THR A 61 -4.22 -3.23 4.27
C THR A 61 -3.01 -4.08 4.02
N ILE A 62 -1.83 -3.51 4.25
CA ILE A 62 -0.56 -4.24 4.34
C ILE A 62 0.05 -3.92 5.70
N LEU A 63 0.37 -4.96 6.47
CA LEU A 63 1.19 -4.82 7.66
C LEU A 63 2.66 -5.05 7.26
N VAL A 64 3.51 -4.10 7.62
CA VAL A 64 4.96 -4.17 7.45
C VAL A 64 5.57 -4.18 8.85
N LYS A 65 6.20 -5.30 9.20
CA LYS A 65 6.86 -5.56 10.48
C LYS A 65 8.32 -5.86 10.24
#